data_AF-A0AAE0FHX7-F1
#
_entry.id   AF-A0AAE0FHX7-F1
#
_cell.length_a   1.000
_cell.length_b   1.000
_cell.length_c   1.000
_cell.angle_alpha   90.00
_cell.angle_beta   90.00
_cell.angle_gamma   90.00
#
_symmetry.space_group_name_H-M   'P 1'
#
loop_
_entity.id
_entity.type
_entity.pdbx_description
1 polymer ?
#
loop_
_entity_poly.entity_id
_entity_poly.type
_entity_poly.pdbx_seq_one_letter_code
_entity_poly.pdbx_strand_id
1 'polypeptide(L)'
;MLTVCGRLCVFSLAPRRHEDAGNKAVTEDVLSVLKLMKLIGTFNGGKTVDQVALNYLICKGAIPIPGVKNAEQASEHAGALGWALDENEVATLDEKLDYHKL
;
A
#
# COMPACT_ATOMS: atom_id res chain seq x y z
N MET A 1 23.73 0.48 -40.36
CA MET A 1 24.11 1.73 -39.66
C MET A 1 22.85 2.23 -38.97
N LEU A 2 22.75 2.06 -37.64
CA LEU A 2 21.61 2.50 -36.82
C LEU A 2 21.51 4.03 -36.84
N THR A 3 20.30 4.60 -36.91
CA THR A 3 19.82 5.65 -35.98
C THR A 3 18.31 5.85 -36.20
N VAL A 4 17.48 5.47 -35.23
CA VAL A 4 16.09 5.98 -35.13
C VAL A 4 16.09 6.98 -33.99
N CYS A 5 15.80 8.22 -34.34
CA CYS A 5 15.74 9.38 -33.47
C CYS A 5 14.36 9.43 -32.78
N GLY A 6 14.36 9.44 -31.45
CA GLY A 6 13.42 10.13 -30.56
C GLY A 6 11.90 10.00 -30.76
N ARG A 7 11.24 9.31 -29.82
CA ARG A 7 10.13 9.92 -29.07
C ARG A 7 9.91 9.24 -27.71
N LEU A 8 10.71 9.67 -26.75
CA LEU A 8 10.42 9.48 -25.34
C LEU A 8 9.22 10.38 -25.01
N CYS A 9 8.04 9.80 -24.75
CA CYS A 9 6.93 10.52 -24.13
C CYS A 9 7.26 10.75 -22.65
N VAL A 10 8.15 11.70 -22.36
CA VAL A 10 8.31 12.27 -21.03
C VAL A 10 7.10 13.16 -20.76
N PHE A 11 6.19 12.65 -19.94
CA PHE A 11 5.09 13.44 -19.38
C PHE A 11 5.69 14.46 -18.39
N SER A 12 6.04 15.64 -18.90
CA SER A 12 6.63 16.74 -18.13
C SER A 12 5.59 17.42 -17.24
N LEU A 13 5.66 17.11 -15.94
CA LEU A 13 5.57 18.00 -14.77
C LEU A 13 4.41 19.01 -14.66
N ALA A 14 3.47 18.68 -13.79
CA ALA A 14 3.01 19.60 -12.75
C ALA A 14 3.17 18.89 -11.39
N PRO A 15 3.72 19.53 -10.34
CA PRO A 15 3.70 18.94 -9.01
C PRO A 15 2.23 18.80 -8.58
N ARG A 16 1.75 17.57 -8.42
CA ARG A 16 0.52 17.30 -7.69
C ARG A 16 0.78 17.64 -6.21
N ARG A 17 0.72 18.93 -5.87
CA ARG A 17 0.65 19.40 -4.49
C ARG A 17 -0.78 19.10 -4.02
N HIS A 18 -0.99 17.93 -3.45
CA HIS A 18 -2.18 17.74 -2.61
C HIS A 18 -1.81 18.36 -1.27
N GLU A 19 -2.27 19.58 -1.01
CA GLU A 19 -2.26 20.14 0.32
C GLU A 19 -3.02 19.18 1.24
N ASP A 20 -2.36 18.77 2.32
CA ASP A 20 -2.87 17.82 3.32
C ASP A 20 -4.07 18.45 4.04
N ALA A 21 -5.24 18.39 3.41
CA ALA A 21 -6.50 18.84 3.98
C ALA A 21 -6.94 17.87 5.09
N GLY A 22 -6.50 18.20 6.31
CA GLY A 22 -7.36 18.29 7.49
C GLY A 22 -8.20 17.07 7.85
N ASN A 23 -7.69 16.32 8.83
CA ASN A 23 -8.42 15.48 9.79
C ASN A 23 -9.80 14.97 9.35
N LYS A 24 -9.82 13.92 8.51
CA LYS A 24 -11.00 13.09 8.35
C LYS A 24 -11.25 12.39 9.68
N ALA A 25 -12.43 12.53 10.27
CA ALA A 25 -12.80 11.77 11.46
C ALA A 25 -12.55 10.28 11.18
N VAL A 26 -11.60 9.69 11.90
CA VAL A 26 -11.26 8.29 11.74
C VAL A 26 -12.47 7.48 12.22
N THR A 27 -13.12 6.77 11.32
CA THR A 27 -14.28 5.94 11.67
C THR A 27 -13.82 4.72 12.46
N GLU A 28 -14.71 4.17 13.29
CA GLU A 28 -14.41 2.98 14.09
C GLU A 28 -14.00 1.78 13.20
N ASP A 29 -14.59 1.67 12.00
CA ASP A 29 -14.25 0.63 11.04
C ASP A 29 -12.78 0.72 10.59
N VAL A 30 -12.31 1.94 10.27
CA VAL A 30 -10.91 2.17 9.89
C VAL A 30 -9.99 1.83 11.07
N LEU A 31 -10.35 2.23 12.30
CA LEU A 31 -9.57 1.89 13.49
C LEU A 31 -9.50 0.37 13.71
N SER A 32 -10.58 -0.35 13.45
CA SER A 32 -10.63 -1.81 13.61
C SER A 32 -9.70 -2.52 12.62
N VAL A 33 -9.66 -2.09 11.37
CA VAL A 33 -8.77 -2.62 10.33
C VAL A 33 -7.31 -2.30 10.66
N LEU A 34 -7.01 -1.07 11.08
CA LEU A 34 -5.65 -0.67 11.46
C LEU A 34 -5.13 -1.49 12.65
N LYS A 35 -5.98 -1.78 13.64
CA LYS A 35 -5.64 -2.66 14.77
C LYS A 35 -5.33 -4.09 14.29
N LEU A 36 -6.14 -4.63 13.38
CA LEU A 36 -5.92 -5.95 12.80
C LEU A 36 -4.60 -6.01 12.02
N MET A 37 -4.35 -5.06 11.12
CA MET A 37 -3.10 -5.00 10.35
C MET A 37 -1.88 -4.87 11.27
N LYS A 38 -1.98 -4.10 12.35
CA LYS A 38 -0.93 -4.02 13.36
C LYS A 38 -0.67 -5.36 14.03
N LEU A 39 -1.72 -6.09 14.40
CA LEU A 39 -1.61 -7.43 15.00
C LEU A 39 -0.92 -8.41 14.04
N ILE A 40 -1.38 -8.47 12.79
CA ILE A 40 -0.76 -9.28 11.73
C ILE A 40 0.72 -8.91 11.58
N GLY A 41 1.05 -7.62 11.56
CA GLY A 41 2.42 -7.14 11.49
C GLY A 41 3.29 -7.64 12.65
N THR A 42 2.76 -7.69 13.87
CA THR A 42 3.49 -8.22 15.03
C THR A 42 3.83 -9.70 14.88
N PHE A 43 2.93 -10.52 14.33
CA PHE A 43 3.18 -11.94 14.09
C PHE A 43 4.15 -12.20 12.94
N ASN A 44 4.18 -11.31 11.94
CA ASN A 44 5.02 -11.45 10.75
C ASN A 44 6.43 -10.84 10.90
N GLY A 45 6.98 -10.84 12.11
CA GLY A 45 8.32 -10.32 12.39
C GLY A 45 8.37 -8.80 12.54
N GLY A 46 7.30 -8.20 13.07
CA GLY A 46 7.23 -6.78 13.37
C GLY A 46 7.04 -5.88 12.14
N LYS A 47 6.33 -6.37 11.12
CA LYS A 47 6.00 -5.58 9.93
C LYS A 47 5.11 -4.41 10.27
N THR A 48 5.30 -3.31 9.56
CA THR A 48 4.47 -2.11 9.76
C THR A 48 3.11 -2.30 9.10
N VAL A 49 2.14 -1.46 9.48
CA VAL A 49 0.79 -1.49 8.90
C VAL A 49 0.85 -1.26 7.39
N ASP A 50 1.71 -0.34 6.93
CA ASP A 50 1.91 -0.05 5.51
C ASP A 50 2.47 -1.26 4.76
N GLN A 51 3.40 -2.00 5.37
CA GLN A 51 3.95 -3.23 4.80
C GLN A 51 2.89 -4.32 4.68
N VAL A 52 2.06 -4.52 5.71
CA VAL A 52 0.95 -5.49 5.70
C VAL A 52 -0.07 -5.13 4.63
N ALA A 53 -0.44 -3.85 4.52
CA ALA A 53 -1.42 -3.37 3.54
C ALA A 53 -0.93 -3.56 2.09
N LEU A 54 0.33 -3.24 1.81
CA LEU A 54 0.93 -3.45 0.49
C LEU A 54 1.07 -4.95 0.17
N ASN A 55 1.48 -5.76 1.14
CA ASN A 55 1.59 -7.21 0.98
C ASN A 55 0.22 -7.84 0.69
N TYR A 56 -0.83 -7.41 1.40
CA TYR A 56 -2.21 -7.83 1.14
C TYR A 56 -2.62 -7.57 -0.32
N LEU A 57 -2.37 -6.37 -0.85
CA LEU A 57 -2.67 -6.07 -2.26
C LEU A 57 -1.91 -7.01 -3.22
N ILE A 58 -0.65 -7.31 -2.93
CA ILE A 58 0.16 -8.26 -3.71
C ILE A 58 -0.44 -9.67 -3.65
N CYS A 59 -0.86 -10.15 -2.46
CA CYS A 59 -1.52 -11.44 -2.29
C CYS A 59 -2.86 -11.53 -3.05
N LYS A 60 -3.57 -10.40 -3.20
CA LYS A 60 -4.79 -10.32 -4.04
C LYS A 60 -4.49 -10.29 -5.55
N GLY A 61 -3.21 -10.33 -5.95
CA GLY A 61 -2.77 -10.31 -7.34
C GLY A 61 -2.57 -8.93 -7.94
N ALA A 62 -2.59 -7.87 -7.13
CA ALA A 62 -2.34 -6.51 -7.59
C ALA A 62 -0.84 -6.17 -7.56
N ILE A 63 -0.43 -5.22 -8.41
CA ILE A 63 0.90 -4.59 -8.34
C ILE A 63 0.69 -3.17 -7.82
N PRO A 64 0.88 -2.92 -6.51
CA PRO A 64 0.66 -1.59 -5.94
C PRO A 64 1.67 -0.58 -6.48
N ILE A 65 1.20 0.64 -6.79
CA ILE A 65 2.04 1.79 -7.18
C ILE A 65 2.03 2.79 -6.02
N PRO A 66 2.79 2.54 -4.94
CA PRO A 66 2.74 3.42 -3.78
C PRO A 66 3.37 4.77 -4.08
N GLY A 67 2.71 5.85 -3.66
CA GLY A 67 3.28 7.19 -3.67
C GLY A 67 4.28 7.35 -2.53
N VAL A 68 5.55 7.61 -2.85
CA VAL A 68 6.61 7.88 -1.86
C VAL A 68 7.16 9.28 -2.06
N LYS A 69 7.32 10.04 -0.97
CA LYS A 69 7.85 11.42 -1.02
C LYS A 69 9.30 11.53 -0.52
N ASN A 70 9.81 10.49 0.13
CA ASN A 70 11.17 10.44 0.66
C ASN A 70 11.73 9.00 0.68
N ALA A 71 13.03 8.88 0.94
CA ALA A 71 13.74 7.60 0.91
C ALA A 71 13.31 6.65 2.05
N GLU A 72 12.91 7.19 3.19
CA GLU A 72 12.45 6.39 4.33
C GLU A 72 11.17 5.62 4.00
N GLN A 73 10.17 6.31 3.41
CA GLN A 73 8.94 5.66 2.92
C GLN A 73 9.22 4.63 1.84
N ALA A 74 10.16 4.90 0.94
CA ALA A 74 10.56 3.94 -0.08
C ALA A 74 11.15 2.66 0.54
N SER A 75 11.98 2.81 1.56
CA SER A 75 12.56 1.69 2.33
C SER A 75 11.47 0.91 3.08
N GLU A 76 10.53 1.61 3.71
CA GLU A 76 9.41 0.98 4.42
C GLU A 76 8.53 0.17 3.47
N HIS A 77 8.11 0.75 2.35
CA HIS A 77 7.30 0.06 1.33
C HIS A 77 8.04 -1.12 0.70
N ALA A 78 9.35 -1.02 0.47
CA ALA A 78 10.15 -2.14 -0.02
C ALA A 78 10.14 -3.33 0.96
N GLY A 79 9.98 -3.08 2.26
CA GLY A 79 9.83 -4.12 3.28
C GLY A 79 8.51 -4.90 3.21
N ALA A 80 7.56 -4.50 2.36
CA ALA A 80 6.36 -5.29 2.03
C ALA A 80 6.68 -6.47 1.10
N LEU A 81 7.84 -6.47 0.43
CA LEU A 81 8.26 -7.47 -0.53
C LEU A 81 9.05 -8.60 0.15
N GLY A 82 9.12 -9.76 -0.52
CA GLY A 82 9.95 -10.90 -0.06
C GLY A 82 9.33 -11.77 1.03
N TRP A 83 8.06 -11.54 1.35
CA TRP A 83 7.25 -12.38 2.24
C TRP A 83 5.80 -12.35 1.77
N ALA A 84 4.94 -13.18 2.37
CA ALA A 84 3.52 -13.23 2.04
C ALA A 84 2.71 -13.42 3.31
N LEU A 85 1.52 -12.83 3.35
CA LEU A 85 0.50 -13.12 4.35
C LEU A 85 -0.01 -14.56 4.20
N ASP A 86 -0.38 -15.16 5.33
CA ASP A 86 -1.06 -16.45 5.36
C ASP A 86 -2.47 -16.34 4.78
N GLU A 87 -3.00 -17.44 4.22
CA GLU A 87 -4.35 -17.48 3.65
C GLU A 87 -5.42 -17.05 4.67
N ASN A 88 -5.26 -17.39 5.95
CA ASN A 88 -6.19 -16.99 7.01
C ASN A 88 -6.10 -15.49 7.31
N GLU A 89 -4.91 -14.90 7.25
CA GLU A 89 -4.71 -13.45 7.42
C GLU A 89 -5.35 -12.68 6.27
N VAL A 90 -5.17 -13.16 5.04
CA VAL A 90 -5.83 -12.60 3.84
C VAL A 90 -7.35 -12.70 3.96
N ALA A 91 -7.89 -13.86 4.36
CA ALA A 91 -9.33 -14.04 4.54
C ALA A 91 -9.93 -13.16 5.64
N THR A 92 -9.21 -12.97 6.75
CA THR A 92 -9.63 -12.09 7.85
C THR A 92 -9.64 -10.63 7.39
N LEU A 93 -8.65 -10.22 6.59
CA LEU A 93 -8.61 -8.89 5.99
C LEU A 93 -9.73 -8.71 4.96
N ASP A 94 -10.00 -9.72 4.12
CA ASP A 94 -11.14 -9.71 3.19
C ASP A 94 -12.46 -9.48 3.93
N GLU A 95 -12.72 -10.20 5.03
CA GLU A 95 -13.94 -10.03 5.83
C GLU A 95 -14.08 -8.61 6.40
N LYS A 96 -12.97 -8.01 6.85
CA LYS A 96 -12.97 -6.66 7.42
C LYS A 96 -12.99 -5.55 6.38
N LEU A 97 -12.46 -5.81 5.19
CA LEU A 97 -12.39 -4.87 4.07
C LEU A 97 -13.54 -5.05 3.07
N ASP A 98 -14.42 -6.03 3.25
CA ASP A 98 -15.57 -6.21 2.38
C ASP A 98 -16.54 -5.01 2.51
N TYR A 99 -16.34 -4.03 1.62
CA TYR A 99 -17.15 -2.83 1.51
C TYR A 99 -18.43 -3.05 0.68
N HIS A 100 -18.73 -4.27 0.20
CA HIS A 100 -19.91 -4.56 -0.64
C HIS A 100 -21.25 -4.63 0.11
N LYS A 101 -21.37 -4.06 1.31
CA LYS A 101 -22.66 -3.80 1.96
C LYS A 101 -23.26 -2.44 1.53
N LEU A 102 -23.26 -2.15 0.24
CA LEU A 102 -23.96 -1.01 -0.37
C LEU A 102 -25.02 -1.52 -1.35
#